data_AF-A0A661E6Y8-F1
#
_entry.id   AF-A0A661E6Y8-F1
#
_cell.length_a   1.000
_cell.length_b   1.000
_cell.length_c   1.000
_cell.angle_alpha   90.00
_cell.angle_beta   90.00
_cell.angle_gamma   90.00
#
_symmetry.space_group_name_H-M   'P 1'
#
loop_
_entity.id
_entity.type
_entity.pdbx_description
1 polymer ?
#
loop_
_entity_poly.entity_id
_entity_poly.type
_entity_poly.pdbx_seq_one_letter_code
_entity_poly.pdbx_strand_id
1 'polypeptide(L)'
;TSVQDGSVLHVTHRGPHNPDGYSLTIGNYVTVGHKVILHGCQVDDYCLLGMGSIVMDGAHIQQKVIVGAGSLVPPNKILDSGYLWVGSPVKKVRLLTEKELAFLPYSAESYKKLKDSHC
;
A
#
# COMPACT_ATOMS: atom_id res chain seq x y z
N THR A 1 -8.56 7.22 -3.82
CA THR A 1 -7.61 6.68 -2.83
C THR A 1 -8.06 7.07 -1.44
N SER A 2 -7.99 6.13 -0.51
CA SER A 2 -8.36 6.31 0.89
C SER A 2 -7.15 6.09 1.78
N VAL A 3 -6.93 7.00 2.74
CA VAL A 3 -5.95 6.85 3.82
C VAL A 3 -6.72 6.84 5.13
N GLN A 4 -6.76 5.69 5.77
CA GLN A 4 -7.55 5.48 6.97
C GLN A 4 -6.82 5.93 8.24
N ASP A 5 -7.58 6.07 9.33
CA ASP A 5 -7.13 6.63 10.59
C ASP A 5 -5.86 5.98 11.15
N GLY A 6 -5.04 6.83 11.79
CA GLY A 6 -3.77 6.45 12.41
C GLY A 6 -2.67 6.05 11.44
N SER A 7 -2.89 6.10 10.13
CA SER A 7 -1.84 5.85 9.13
C SER A 7 -0.81 6.98 9.10
N VAL A 8 0.46 6.63 8.94
CA VAL A 8 1.58 7.57 8.87
C VAL A 8 2.25 7.47 7.52
N LEU A 9 2.33 8.59 6.81
CA LEU A 9 2.91 8.70 5.48
C LEU A 9 4.12 9.63 5.55
N HIS A 10 5.29 9.12 5.21
CA HIS A 10 6.55 9.85 5.33
C HIS A 10 7.49 9.57 4.14
N VAL A 11 8.39 10.53 3.87
CA VAL A 11 9.39 10.45 2.81
C VAL A 11 10.78 10.41 3.41
N THR A 12 11.76 9.87 2.69
CA THR A 12 13.17 9.94 3.09
C THR A 12 13.83 11.11 2.37
N HIS A 13 14.31 12.09 3.13
CA HIS A 13 15.03 13.24 2.59
C HIS A 13 16.36 12.83 1.95
N ARG A 14 16.84 13.66 1.02
CA ARG A 14 18.18 13.53 0.44
C ARG A 14 19.23 13.88 1.48
N GLY A 15 20.25 13.04 1.63
CA GLY A 15 21.31 13.27 2.60
C GLY A 15 22.58 12.47 2.32
N PRO A 16 23.61 12.60 3.17
CA PRO A 16 24.91 11.96 2.97
C PRO A 16 24.84 10.43 2.86
N HIS A 17 23.81 9.83 3.46
CA HIS A 17 23.58 8.38 3.47
C HIS A 17 22.53 7.91 2.47
N ASN A 18 21.77 8.84 1.87
CA ASN A 18 20.80 8.55 0.83
C ASN A 18 20.73 9.74 -0.15
N PRO A 19 21.63 9.78 -1.15
CA PRO A 19 21.79 10.94 -2.03
C PRO A 19 20.51 11.32 -2.79
N ASP A 20 19.75 10.31 -3.20
CA ASP A 20 18.54 10.49 -4.01
C ASP A 20 17.28 10.69 -3.15
N GLY A 21 17.33 10.23 -1.88
CA GLY A 21 16.17 10.17 -1.00
C GLY A 21 15.18 9.12 -1.47
N TYR A 22 14.01 9.08 -0.84
CA TYR A 22 12.88 8.28 -1.31
C TYR A 22 11.58 9.08 -1.22
N SER A 23 10.99 9.36 -2.38
CA SER A 23 9.65 9.94 -2.47
C SER A 23 8.58 8.92 -2.08
N LEU A 24 7.42 9.39 -1.65
CA LEU A 24 6.21 8.59 -1.47
C LEU A 24 5.23 8.91 -2.59
N THR A 25 4.85 7.90 -3.37
CA THR A 25 3.83 8.02 -4.42
C THR A 25 2.71 7.00 -4.20
N ILE A 26 1.47 7.44 -4.35
CA ILE A 26 0.29 6.60 -4.16
C ILE A 26 -0.64 6.83 -5.34
N GLY A 27 -0.94 5.75 -6.06
CA GLY A 27 -1.81 5.74 -7.23
C GLY A 27 -3.30 5.90 -6.88
N ASN A 28 -4.12 5.65 -7.89
CA ASN A 28 -5.56 5.70 -7.84
C ASN A 28 -6.16 4.40 -7.29
N TYR A 29 -7.35 4.50 -6.70
CA TYR A 29 -8.07 3.34 -6.14
C TYR A 29 -7.25 2.52 -5.13
N VAL A 30 -6.33 3.17 -4.41
CA VAL A 30 -5.59 2.54 -3.32
C VAL A 30 -6.38 2.67 -2.02
N THR A 31 -6.49 1.57 -1.28
CA THR A 31 -7.01 1.55 0.10
C THR A 31 -5.84 1.34 1.05
N VAL A 32 -5.43 2.41 1.72
CA VAL A 32 -4.44 2.38 2.81
C VAL A 32 -5.20 2.15 4.11
N GLY A 33 -5.11 0.92 4.65
CA GLY A 33 -5.82 0.50 5.84
C GLY A 33 -5.42 1.25 7.11
N HIS A 34 -6.19 1.08 8.19
CA HIS A 34 -5.90 1.69 9.49
C HIS A 34 -4.47 1.43 9.97
N LYS A 35 -3.82 2.46 10.52
CA LYS A 35 -2.48 2.35 11.13
C LYS A 35 -1.41 1.79 10.19
N VAL A 36 -1.52 2.03 8.88
CA VAL A 36 -0.47 1.67 7.93
C VAL A 36 0.67 2.68 7.99
N ILE A 37 1.91 2.20 7.90
CA ILE A 37 3.09 3.06 7.76
C ILE A 37 3.59 2.95 6.33
N LEU A 38 3.58 4.07 5.61
CA LEU A 38 4.20 4.21 4.29
C LEU A 38 5.43 5.11 4.40
N HIS A 39 6.60 4.56 4.11
CA HIS A 39 7.86 5.28 4.19
C HIS A 39 8.61 5.18 2.86
N GLY A 40 8.72 6.29 2.13
CA GLY A 40 9.55 6.39 0.93
C GLY A 40 9.28 5.34 -0.16
N CYS A 41 8.02 4.98 -0.39
CA CYS A 41 7.66 3.89 -1.30
C CYS A 41 6.78 4.33 -2.47
N GLN A 42 6.67 3.48 -3.48
CA GLN A 42 5.73 3.64 -4.59
C GLN A 42 4.61 2.61 -4.48
N VAL A 43 3.37 3.08 -4.55
CA VAL A 43 2.17 2.23 -4.60
C VAL A 43 1.39 2.57 -5.86
N ASP A 44 1.29 1.63 -6.78
CA ASP A 44 0.53 1.79 -8.02
C ASP A 44 -0.99 1.61 -7.79
N ASP A 45 -1.76 1.69 -8.88
CA ASP A 45 -3.22 1.70 -8.84
C ASP A 45 -3.84 0.38 -8.33
N TYR A 46 -5.03 0.49 -7.76
CA TYR A 46 -5.85 -0.66 -7.32
C TYR A 46 -5.15 -1.56 -6.29
N CYS A 47 -4.48 -0.98 -5.29
CA CYS A 47 -3.84 -1.76 -4.23
C CYS A 47 -4.62 -1.68 -2.91
N LEU A 48 -4.55 -2.75 -2.12
CA LEU A 48 -5.05 -2.76 -0.75
C LEU A 48 -3.90 -3.05 0.21
N LEU A 49 -3.62 -2.09 1.10
CA LEU A 49 -2.65 -2.25 2.16
C LEU A 49 -3.40 -2.56 3.46
N GLY A 50 -3.30 -3.80 3.91
CA GLY A 50 -3.98 -4.28 5.10
C GLY A 50 -3.58 -3.48 6.34
N MET A 51 -4.51 -3.36 7.28
CA MET A 51 -4.30 -2.60 8.53
C MET A 51 -3.01 -2.99 9.24
N GLY A 52 -2.31 -2.00 9.80
CA GLY A 52 -1.06 -2.21 10.53
C GLY A 52 0.11 -2.70 9.67
N SER A 53 -0.01 -2.74 8.34
CA SER A 53 1.12 -3.06 7.47
C SER A 53 2.12 -1.91 7.39
N ILE A 54 3.38 -2.24 7.13
CA ILE A 54 4.49 -1.31 7.06
C ILE A 54 5.18 -1.50 5.72
N VAL A 55 5.36 -0.42 4.96
CA VAL A 55 6.03 -0.40 3.66
C VAL A 55 7.24 0.52 3.75
N MET A 56 8.41 -0.04 3.50
CA MET A 56 9.69 0.65 3.70
C MET A 56 10.24 1.26 2.41
N ASP A 57 11.29 2.06 2.59
CA ASP A 57 11.98 2.83 1.57
C ASP A 57 12.30 2.05 0.28
N GLY A 58 11.99 2.66 -0.86
CA GLY A 58 12.25 2.11 -2.19
C GLY A 58 11.39 0.91 -2.56
N ALA A 59 10.48 0.45 -1.69
CA ALA A 59 9.55 -0.60 -2.07
C ALA A 59 8.60 -0.10 -3.18
N HIS A 60 8.32 -0.99 -4.13
CA HIS A 60 7.38 -0.74 -5.22
C HIS A 60 6.27 -1.78 -5.19
N ILE A 61 5.09 -1.34 -4.81
CA ILE A 61 3.87 -2.13 -4.83
C ILE A 61 3.21 -1.94 -6.20
N GLN A 62 3.36 -2.92 -7.09
CA GLN A 62 2.75 -2.83 -8.42
C GLN A 62 1.22 -2.92 -8.33
N GLN A 63 0.54 -2.59 -9.42
CA GLN A 63 -0.92 -2.54 -9.48
C GLN A 63 -1.59 -3.86 -9.07
N LYS A 64 -2.81 -3.79 -8.52
CA LYS A 64 -3.61 -4.96 -8.16
C LYS A 64 -2.92 -5.89 -7.16
N VAL A 65 -2.30 -5.32 -6.13
CA VAL A 65 -1.65 -6.08 -5.04
C VAL A 65 -2.45 -5.95 -3.76
N ILE A 66 -2.55 -7.06 -3.01
CA ILE A 66 -3.02 -7.04 -1.63
C ILE A 66 -1.85 -7.35 -0.71
N VAL A 67 -1.57 -6.44 0.22
CA VAL A 67 -0.67 -6.67 1.35
C VAL A 67 -1.52 -7.04 2.56
N GLY A 68 -1.27 -8.20 3.17
CA GLY A 68 -2.02 -8.67 4.34
C GLY A 68 -1.81 -7.77 5.56
N ALA A 69 -2.78 -7.78 6.48
CA ALA A 69 -2.68 -7.04 7.74
C ALA A 69 -1.41 -7.41 8.54
N GLY A 70 -0.80 -6.42 9.19
CA GLY A 70 0.40 -6.58 10.01
C GLY A 70 1.67 -7.01 9.24
N SER A 71 1.65 -6.93 7.91
CA SER A 71 2.80 -7.34 7.09
C SER A 71 3.88 -6.26 6.99
N LEU A 72 5.13 -6.66 6.80
CA LEU A 72 6.28 -5.75 6.59
C LEU A 72 6.88 -5.96 5.20
N VAL A 73 6.78 -4.94 4.34
CA VAL A 73 7.45 -4.90 3.05
C VAL A 73 8.85 -4.31 3.25
N PRO A 74 9.92 -5.11 3.05
CA PRO A 74 11.28 -4.64 3.29
C PRO A 74 11.72 -3.60 2.24
N PRO A 75 12.78 -2.82 2.52
CA PRO A 75 13.28 -1.81 1.59
C PRO A 75 13.60 -2.37 0.21
N ASN A 76 13.37 -1.57 -0.84
CA ASN A 76 13.64 -1.89 -2.25
C ASN A 76 12.92 -3.14 -2.79
N LYS A 77 11.93 -3.67 -2.06
CA LYS A 77 11.19 -4.86 -2.50
C LYS A 77 10.14 -4.47 -3.54
N ILE A 78 10.11 -5.21 -4.65
CA ILE A 78 9.04 -5.12 -5.64
C ILE A 78 8.00 -6.20 -5.34
N LEU A 79 6.73 -5.81 -5.23
CA LEU A 79 5.61 -6.73 -5.11
C LEU A 79 4.89 -6.86 -6.45
N ASP A 80 4.94 -8.05 -7.03
CA ASP A 80 4.40 -8.30 -8.37
C ASP A 80 2.86 -8.16 -8.43
N SER A 81 2.37 -7.58 -9.52
CA SER A 81 0.95 -7.37 -9.78
C SER A 81 0.09 -8.63 -9.70
N GLY A 82 -1.11 -8.49 -9.15
CA GLY A 82 -2.11 -9.55 -9.10
C GLY A 82 -1.88 -10.61 -8.01
N TYR A 83 -1.02 -10.33 -7.02
CA TYR A 83 -0.70 -11.26 -5.95
C TYR A 83 -1.09 -10.77 -4.56
N LEU A 84 -1.36 -11.74 -3.70
CA LEU A 84 -1.44 -11.59 -2.24
C LEU A 84 -0.04 -11.77 -1.64
N TRP A 85 0.37 -10.79 -0.84
CA TRP A 85 1.62 -10.78 -0.09
C TRP A 85 1.35 -10.68 1.41
N VAL A 86 1.95 -11.58 2.20
CA VAL A 86 1.72 -11.64 3.65
C VAL A 86 3.02 -11.95 4.39
N GLY A 87 3.17 -11.40 5.58
CA GLY A 87 4.23 -11.75 6.52
C GLY A 87 5.16 -10.59 6.86
N SER A 88 6.06 -10.83 7.81
CA SER A 88 7.10 -9.88 8.21
C SER A 88 8.44 -10.62 8.29
N PRO A 89 9.29 -10.55 7.25
CA PRO A 89 9.08 -9.86 5.97
C PRO A 89 8.04 -10.58 5.08
N VAL A 90 7.39 -9.83 4.20
CA VAL A 90 6.39 -10.37 3.25
C VAL A 90 6.94 -11.46 2.35
N LYS A 91 6.10 -12.45 2.08
CA LYS A 91 6.30 -13.47 1.04
C LYS A 91 5.12 -13.46 0.07
N LYS A 92 5.40 -13.82 -1.19
CA LYS A 92 4.40 -14.00 -2.23
C LYS A 92 3.62 -15.27 -1.92
N VAL A 93 2.32 -15.15 -1.67
CA VAL A 93 1.51 -16.30 -1.24
C VAL A 93 0.86 -16.97 -2.44
N ARG A 94 0.05 -16.22 -3.19
CA ARG A 94 -0.73 -16.72 -4.32
C ARG A 94 -1.26 -15.58 -5.17
N LEU A 95 -1.76 -15.91 -6.35
CA LEU A 95 -2.56 -15.00 -7.16
C LEU A 95 -3.81 -14.57 -6.39
N LEU A 96 -4.25 -13.34 -6.65
CA LEU A 96 -5.55 -12.86 -6.22
C LEU A 96 -6.65 -13.61 -6.96
N THR A 97 -7.70 -13.93 -6.22
CA THR A 97 -8.94 -14.47 -6.77
C THR A 97 -9.69 -13.39 -7.53
N GLU A 98 -10.60 -13.78 -8.43
CA GLU A 98 -11.46 -12.83 -9.14
C GLU A 98 -12.27 -11.94 -8.19
N LYS A 99 -12.71 -12.51 -7.05
CA LYS A 99 -13.42 -11.76 -6.00
C LYS A 99 -12.53 -10.70 -5.37
N GLU A 100 -11.28 -11.03 -5.05
CA GLU A 100 -10.31 -10.07 -4.50
C GLU A 100 -9.98 -8.98 -5.51
N LEU A 101 -9.81 -9.33 -6.80
CA LEU A 101 -9.56 -8.36 -7.86
C LEU A 101 -10.74 -7.38 -8.04
N ALA A 102 -11.98 -7.89 -8.04
CA ALA A 102 -13.19 -7.07 -8.11
C ALA A 102 -13.39 -6.21 -6.86
N PHE A 103 -12.91 -6.67 -5.70
CA PHE A 103 -13.04 -5.94 -4.44
C PHE A 103 -12.17 -4.67 -4.37
N LEU A 104 -11.02 -4.64 -5.05
CA LEU A 104 -10.09 -3.50 -5.02
C LEU A 104 -10.75 -2.16 -5.42
N PRO A 105 -11.34 -2.01 -6.62
CA PRO A 105 -12.02 -0.77 -6.99
C PRO A 105 -13.25 -0.49 -6.11
N TYR A 106 -14.02 -1.54 -5.77
CA TYR A 106 -15.21 -1.42 -4.91
C TYR A 106 -14.89 -0.84 -3.53
N SER A 107 -13.81 -1.31 -2.90
CA SER A 107 -13.35 -0.83 -1.60
C SER A 107 -13.04 0.66 -1.67
N ALA A 108 -12.23 1.08 -2.64
CA ALA A 108 -11.83 2.48 -2.78
C ALA A 108 -13.02 3.40 -3.08
N GLU A 109 -13.97 2.97 -3.91
CA GLU A 109 -15.20 3.72 -4.21
C GLU A 109 -16.15 3.81 -3.01
N SER A 110 -16.25 2.74 -2.22
CA SER A 110 -17.09 2.74 -1.02
C SER A 110 -16.62 3.79 -0.01
N TYR A 111 -15.30 3.94 0.18
CA TYR A 111 -14.76 5.00 1.04
C TYR A 111 -14.95 6.41 0.47
N LYS A 112 -14.97 6.56 -0.85
CA LYS A 112 -15.33 7.85 -1.49
C LYS A 112 -16.76 8.24 -1.12
N LYS A 113 -17.73 7.32 -1.29
CA LYS A 113 -19.14 7.55 -0.92
C LYS A 113 -19.30 7.84 0.57
N LEU A 114 -18.57 7.12 1.44
CA LEU A 114 -18.64 7.30 2.89
C LEU A 114 -18.10 8.67 3.33
N LYS A 115 -17.02 9.15 2.69
CA LYS A 115 -16.51 10.51 2.90
C LYS A 115 -17.61 11.54 2.56
N ASP A 116 -18.24 11.39 1.40
CA ASP A 116 -19.22 12.36 0.91
C ASP A 116 -20.49 12.44 1.79
N SER A 117 -20.78 11.44 2.62
CA SER A 117 -21.90 11.48 3.58
C SER A 117 -21.53 12.05 4.96
N HIS A 118 -20.26 12.35 5.22
CA HIS A 118 -19.76 12.88 6.50
C HIS A 118 -18.93 14.16 6.32
N CYS A 119 -19.01 14.80 5.16
CA CYS A 119 -18.37 16.08 4.81
C CYS A 119 -19.42 17.09 4.37
#